data_AF-A0A415ETU7-F1
#
_entry.id   AF-A0A415ETU7-F1
#
_cell.length_a   1.000
_cell.length_b   1.000
_cell.length_c   1.000
_cell.angle_alpha   90.00
_cell.angle_beta   90.00
_cell.angle_gamma   90.00
#
_symmetry.space_group_name_H-M   'P 1'
#
loop_
_entity.id
_entity.type
_entity.pdbx_description
1 polymer ?
#
loop_
_entity_poly.entity_id
_entity_poly.type
_entity_poly.pdbx_seq_one_letter_code
_entity_poly.pdbx_strand_id
1 'polypeptide(L)'
;MKAILIAASVIAPLVVGVTGLIKTQVKNYDILPVINVIAGILLGVLFALSFVQEDLVLYAWAGAVAGLAASGLFDLGSSVINHDNNPPDYGDGQSETEKTIYQHKD
;
A
#
# COMPACT_ATOMS: atom_id res chain seq x y z
N MET A 1 -0.64 24.85 13.77
CA MET A 1 -0.49 23.71 14.71
C MET A 1 -1.81 23.00 15.05
N LYS A 2 -2.95 23.67 15.29
CA LYS A 2 -4.21 22.95 15.59
C LYS A 2 -4.75 22.14 14.40
N ALA A 3 -4.69 22.70 13.19
CA ALA A 3 -5.15 22.04 11.96
C ALA A 3 -4.32 20.78 11.61
N ILE A 4 -2.98 20.84 11.75
CA ILE A 4 -2.11 19.68 11.44
C ILE A 4 -2.34 18.50 12.39
N LEU A 5 -2.60 18.76 13.68
CA LEU A 5 -2.90 17.72 14.67
C LEU A 5 -4.26 17.06 14.41
N ILE A 6 -5.29 17.85 14.10
CA ILE A 6 -6.61 17.33 13.73
C ILE A 6 -6.50 16.50 12.44
N ALA A 7 -5.76 17.00 11.45
CA ALA A 7 -5.52 16.29 10.21
C ALA A 7 -4.81 14.95 10.44
N ALA A 8 -3.73 14.91 11.20
CA ALA A 8 -3.01 13.67 11.49
C ALA A 8 -3.87 12.66 12.28
N SER A 9 -4.67 13.15 13.23
CA SER A 9 -5.53 12.31 14.08
C SER A 9 -6.73 11.72 13.34
N VAL A 10 -7.14 12.34 12.24
CA VAL A 10 -8.34 11.95 11.49
C VAL A 10 -7.98 11.26 10.19
N ILE A 11 -7.09 11.85 9.37
CA ILE A 11 -6.71 11.33 8.05
C ILE A 11 -6.05 9.96 8.15
N ALA A 12 -5.10 9.78 9.08
CA ALA A 12 -4.35 8.52 9.18
C ALA A 12 -5.27 7.31 9.46
N PRO A 13 -6.11 7.30 10.51
CA PRO A 13 -7.05 6.19 10.72
C PRO A 13 -8.12 6.08 9.64
N LEU A 14 -8.56 7.19 9.01
CA LEU A 14 -9.49 7.13 7.88
C LEU A 14 -8.88 6.41 6.67
N VAL A 15 -7.66 6.78 6.29
CA VAL A 15 -6.95 6.16 5.15
C VAL A 15 -6.72 4.68 5.44
N VAL A 16 -6.28 4.33 6.66
CA VAL A 16 -6.11 2.93 7.06
C VAL A 16 -7.43 2.16 7.03
N GLY A 17 -8.53 2.75 7.51
CA GLY A 17 -9.86 2.11 7.49
C GLY A 17 -10.39 1.89 6.06
N VAL A 18 -10.26 2.89 5.19
CA VAL A 18 -10.70 2.80 3.79
C VAL A 18 -9.87 1.80 3.00
N THR A 19 -8.55 1.82 3.16
CA THR A 19 -7.65 0.84 2.51
C THR A 19 -7.87 -0.58 3.03
N GLY A 20 -8.18 -0.75 4.32
CA GLY A 20 -8.60 -2.03 4.90
C GLY A 20 -9.89 -2.56 4.27
N LEU A 21 -10.89 -1.70 4.07
CA LEU A 21 -12.12 -2.05 3.36
C LEU A 21 -11.87 -2.40 1.89
N ILE A 22 -10.99 -1.67 1.20
CA ILE A 22 -10.62 -1.99 -0.19
C ILE A 22 -9.99 -3.39 -0.26
N LYS A 23 -9.13 -3.74 0.70
CA LYS A 23 -8.50 -5.07 0.79
C LYS A 23 -9.52 -6.21 0.91
N THR A 24 -10.69 -6.00 1.53
CA THR A 24 -11.71 -7.06 1.62
C THR A 24 -12.46 -7.29 0.30
N GLN A 25 -12.49 -6.29 -0.59
CA GLN A 25 -13.26 -6.34 -1.83
C GLN A 25 -12.42 -6.70 -3.06
N VAL A 26 -11.11 -6.49 -3.00
CA VAL A 26 -10.21 -6.71 -4.13
C VAL A 26 -9.62 -8.12 -4.08
N LYS A 27 -9.91 -8.92 -5.12
CA LYS A 27 -9.41 -10.30 -5.26
C LYS A 27 -8.00 -10.38 -5.85
N ASN A 28 -7.53 -9.30 -6.45
CA ASN A 28 -6.24 -9.23 -7.15
C ASN A 28 -5.25 -8.34 -6.38
N TYR A 29 -4.25 -8.97 -5.76
CA TYR A 29 -3.36 -8.29 -4.79
C TYR A 29 -2.30 -7.40 -5.46
N ASP A 30 -2.03 -7.57 -6.75
CA ASP A 30 -1.00 -6.81 -7.47
C ASP A 30 -1.36 -5.33 -7.69
N ILE A 31 -2.65 -5.03 -7.83
CA ILE A 31 -3.16 -3.66 -8.04
C ILE A 31 -3.50 -2.94 -6.74
N LEU A 32 -3.55 -3.68 -5.64
CA LEU A 32 -3.98 -3.20 -4.33
C LEU A 32 -3.14 -2.01 -3.83
N PRO A 33 -1.82 -1.98 -4.03
CA PRO A 33 -1.02 -0.81 -3.69
C PRO A 33 -1.39 0.44 -4.47
N VAL A 34 -1.60 0.33 -5.78
CA VAL A 34 -1.99 1.46 -6.64
C VAL A 34 -3.34 2.03 -6.20
N ILE A 35 -4.30 1.16 -5.90
CA ILE A 35 -5.61 1.56 -5.39
C ILE A 35 -5.46 2.31 -4.05
N ASN A 36 -4.62 1.82 -3.15
CA ASN A 36 -4.38 2.47 -1.86
C ASN A 36 -3.75 3.86 -2.00
N VAL A 37 -2.83 4.06 -2.93
CA VAL A 37 -2.26 5.39 -3.21
C VAL A 37 -3.33 6.34 -3.73
N ILE A 38 -4.12 5.90 -4.71
CA ILE A 38 -5.20 6.71 -5.28
C ILE A 38 -6.24 7.05 -4.20
N ALA A 39 -6.62 6.08 -3.37
CA ALA A 39 -7.55 6.29 -2.26
C ALA A 39 -6.97 7.29 -1.23
N GLY A 40 -5.68 7.17 -0.89
CA GLY A 40 -4.99 8.09 -0.01
C GLY A 40 -4.97 9.53 -0.54
N ILE A 41 -4.64 9.72 -1.83
CA ILE A 41 -4.67 11.04 -2.49
C ILE A 41 -6.08 11.62 -2.47
N LEU A 42 -7.09 10.85 -2.85
CA LEU A 42 -8.49 11.30 -2.85
C LEU A 42 -8.94 11.74 -1.46
N LEU A 43 -8.62 10.97 -0.43
CA LEU A 43 -8.94 11.32 0.96
C LEU A 43 -8.18 12.58 1.43
N GLY A 44 -6.90 12.72 1.07
CA GLY A 44 -6.11 13.91 1.37
C GLY A 44 -6.68 15.17 0.71
N VAL A 45 -7.10 15.07 -0.55
CA VAL A 45 -7.75 16.16 -1.30
C VAL A 45 -9.11 16.51 -0.69
N LEU A 46 -9.96 15.52 -0.40
CA LEU A 46 -11.26 15.74 0.24
C LEU A 46 -11.13 16.40 1.61
N PHE A 47 -10.12 16.00 2.39
CA PHE A 47 -9.82 16.64 3.66
C PHE A 47 -9.42 18.11 3.47
N ALA A 48 -8.50 18.39 2.53
CA ALA A 48 -8.04 19.75 2.29
C ALA A 48 -9.17 20.67 1.85
N LEU A 49 -10.02 20.20 0.92
CA LEU A 49 -11.18 20.97 0.47
C LEU A 49 -12.17 21.28 1.61
N SER A 50 -12.29 20.38 2.59
CA SER A 50 -13.22 20.54 3.72
C SER A 50 -12.68 21.43 4.83
N PHE A 51 -11.37 21.38 5.14
CA PHE A 51 -10.82 21.98 6.35
C PHE A 51 -9.65 22.96 6.11
N VAL A 52 -8.83 22.73 5.07
CA VAL A 52 -7.56 23.46 4.88
C VAL A 52 -7.30 23.69 3.39
N GLN A 53 -8.15 24.52 2.77
CA GLN A 53 -8.20 24.71 1.32
C GLN A 53 -6.90 25.30 0.75
N GLU A 54 -6.16 26.03 1.57
CA GLU A 54 -4.93 26.75 1.21
C GLU A 54 -3.74 25.79 1.04
N ASP A 55 -3.79 24.62 1.68
CA ASP A 55 -2.71 23.62 1.72
C ASP A 55 -3.06 22.34 0.93
N LEU A 56 -3.88 22.46 -0.12
CA LEU A 56 -4.40 21.33 -0.89
C LEU A 56 -3.29 20.38 -1.38
N VAL A 57 -2.23 20.94 -1.95
CA VAL A 57 -1.11 20.15 -2.48
C VAL A 57 -0.40 19.38 -1.36
N LEU A 58 -0.21 20.01 -0.20
CA LEU A 58 0.46 19.37 0.94
C LEU A 58 -0.33 18.17 1.46
N TYR A 59 -1.66 18.32 1.58
CA TYR A 59 -2.53 17.26 2.07
C TYR A 59 -2.77 16.15 1.03
N ALA A 60 -2.73 16.47 -0.27
CA ALA A 60 -2.71 15.44 -1.32
C ALA A 60 -1.45 14.56 -1.20
N TRP A 61 -0.28 15.16 -0.98
CA TRP A 61 0.96 14.42 -0.71
C TRP A 61 0.91 13.63 0.59
N ALA A 62 0.39 14.21 1.67
CA ALA A 62 0.21 13.50 2.94
C ALA A 62 -0.71 12.27 2.78
N GLY A 63 -1.78 12.41 2.00
CA GLY A 63 -2.68 11.32 1.63
C GLY A 63 -1.99 10.22 0.83
N ALA A 64 -1.18 10.58 -0.18
CA ALA A 64 -0.41 9.62 -0.97
C ALA A 64 0.53 8.78 -0.09
N VAL A 65 1.28 9.43 0.80
CA VAL A 65 2.21 8.77 1.73
C VAL A 65 1.47 7.87 2.72
N ALA A 66 0.32 8.31 3.24
CA ALA A 66 -0.53 7.49 4.10
C ALA A 66 -1.08 6.26 3.36
N GLY A 67 -1.49 6.42 2.09
CA GLY A 67 -1.96 5.31 1.25
C GLY A 67 -0.87 4.26 0.99
N LEU A 68 0.35 4.71 0.69
CA LEU A 68 1.54 3.85 0.57
C LEU A 68 1.83 3.11 1.88
N ALA A 69 1.78 3.81 3.01
CA ALA A 69 2.00 3.20 4.32
C ALA A 69 0.94 2.13 4.63
N ALA A 70 -0.31 2.32 4.19
CA ALA A 70 -1.39 1.38 4.43
C ALA A 70 -1.37 0.14 3.52
N SER A 71 -0.80 0.21 2.31
CA SER A 71 -0.58 -1.00 1.50
C SER A 71 0.55 -1.87 2.05
N GLY A 72 1.53 -1.25 2.72
CA GLY A 72 2.81 -1.86 3.05
C GLY A 72 3.78 -1.62 1.90
N LEU A 73 4.78 -0.75 2.12
CA LEU A 73 5.80 -0.39 1.13
C LEU A 73 6.60 -1.62 0.65
N PHE A 74 6.64 -2.68 1.45
CA PHE A 74 7.34 -3.93 1.18
C PHE A 74 6.65 -4.80 0.12
N ASP A 75 5.32 -4.88 0.15
CA ASP A 75 4.53 -5.64 -0.83
C ASP A 75 4.66 -5.03 -2.23
N LEU A 76 4.80 -3.70 -2.32
CA LEU A 76 5.06 -2.96 -3.55
C LEU A 76 6.39 -3.33 -4.21
N GLY A 77 7.45 -3.50 -3.41
CA GLY A 77 8.79 -3.77 -3.93
C GLY A 77 8.87 -5.13 -4.62
N SER A 78 8.28 -6.17 -4.02
CA SER A 78 8.28 -7.52 -4.60
C SER A 78 7.29 -7.64 -5.77
N SER A 79 6.05 -7.17 -5.62
CA SER A 79 5.00 -7.30 -6.65
C SER A 79 5.23 -6.44 -7.91
N VAL A 80 5.89 -5.27 -7.79
CA VAL A 80 6.16 -4.38 -8.95
C VAL A 80 7.46 -4.74 -9.66
N ILE A 81 8.50 -5.18 -8.93
CA ILE A 81 9.84 -5.43 -9.50
C ILE A 81 9.98 -6.86 -10.03
N ASN A 82 9.38 -7.84 -9.35
CA ASN A 82 9.53 -9.24 -9.71
C ASN A 82 8.15 -9.87 -9.96
N HIS A 83 7.76 -9.94 -11.22
CA HIS A 83 6.87 -11.00 -11.67
C HIS A 83 7.69 -12.31 -11.62
N ASP A 84 8.01 -12.79 -10.43
CA ASP A 84 8.67 -14.07 -10.28
C ASP A 84 7.63 -15.16 -10.54
N ASN A 85 7.75 -15.83 -11.68
CA ASN A 85 7.05 -17.08 -12.01
C ASN A 85 7.55 -18.27 -11.16
N ASN A 86 8.31 -18.01 -10.11
CA ASN A 86 8.70 -18.98 -9.11
C ASN A 86 7.65 -19.07 -7.99
N PRO A 87 7.42 -20.26 -7.42
CA PRO A 87 6.53 -20.41 -6.27
C PRO A 87 6.99 -19.50 -5.11
N PRO A 88 6.05 -18.97 -4.32
CA PRO A 88 6.36 -18.04 -3.24
C PRO A 88 7.35 -18.67 -2.26
N ASP A 89 8.49 -17.99 -2.06
CA ASP A 89 9.50 -18.38 -1.08
C ASP A 89 9.07 -17.91 0.31
N TYR A 90 8.73 -18.85 1.17
CA TYR A 90 8.29 -18.59 2.54
C TYR A 90 9.44 -18.37 3.53
N GLY A 91 10.70 -18.40 3.07
CA GLY A 91 11.87 -18.21 3.93
C GLY A 91 12.13 -19.36 4.91
N ASP A 92 11.47 -20.50 4.70
CA ASP A 92 11.64 -21.74 5.44
C ASP A 92 12.76 -22.63 4.88
N GLY A 93 13.39 -22.19 3.78
CA GLY A 93 14.48 -22.88 3.09
C GLY A 93 14.00 -23.96 2.10
N GLN A 94 12.69 -24.11 1.88
CA GLN A 94 12.14 -25.13 0.99
C GLN A 94 12.45 -24.84 -0.50
N SER A 95 12.54 -23.56 -0.88
CA SER A 95 12.87 -23.10 -2.24
C SER A 95 14.23 -23.63 -2.75
N GLU A 96 15.23 -23.73 -1.88
CA GLU A 96 16.56 -24.22 -2.23
C GLU A 96 16.60 -25.76 -2.34
N THR A 97 15.72 -26.47 -1.61
CA THR A 97 15.56 -27.92 -1.73
C THR A 97 14.87 -28.34 -3.02
N GLU A 98 13.86 -27.58 -3.49
CA GLU A 98 13.23 -27.87 -4.78
C GLU A 98 14.21 -27.67 -5.94
N LYS A 99 15.00 -26.58 -5.94
CA LYS A 99 16.00 -26.33 -7.01
C LYS A 99 17.01 -27.47 -7.15
N THR A 100 17.46 -28.03 -6.03
CA THR A 100 18.45 -29.13 -6.03
C THR A 100 17.85 -30.48 -6.44
N ILE A 101 16.59 -30.76 -6.09
CA ILE A 101 15.90 -32.00 -6.48
C ILE A 101 15.63 -32.04 -7.99
N TYR A 102 15.26 -30.91 -8.60
CA TYR A 102 14.94 -30.86 -10.04
C TYR A 102 16.18 -30.70 -10.93
N GLN A 103 17.30 -30.14 -10.44
CA GLN A 103 18.56 -30.10 -11.21
C GLN A 103 19.27 -31.45 -11.35
N HIS A 104 18.94 -32.43 -10.52
CA HIS A 104 19.57 -33.76 -10.56
C HIS A 104 18.75 -34.83 -11.28
N LYS A 105 17.67 -34.44 -11.96
CA LYS A 105 16.80 -35.33 -12.71
C LYS A 105 17.10 -35.26 -14.22
N ASP A 106 18.36 -35.49 -14.56
CA ASP A 106 18.85 -35.80 -15.91
C ASP A 106 19.64 -37.11 -15.88
#